data_AF-A0A199UUG0-F1
#
_entry.id   AF-A0A199UUG0-F1
#
_cell.length_a   1.000
_cell.length_b   1.000
_cell.length_c   1.000
_cell.angle_alpha   90.00
_cell.angle_beta   90.00
_cell.angle_gamma   90.00
#
_symmetry.space_group_name_H-M   'P 1'
#
loop_
_entity.id
_entity.type
_entity.pdbx_description
1 polymer ?
#
loop_
_entity_poly.entity_id
_entity_poly.type
_entity_poly.pdbx_seq_one_letter_code
_entity_poly.pdbx_strand_id
1 'polypeptide(L)'
;MLRPSLKMRKRPCLHTVGRRRMIYLRKNKTLVLRKLRELKRIIPVRGEVGVDAVLQKTAEYICFLRLQLLVLKSFSCLYGV
;
A
#
# COMPACT_ATOMS: atom_id res chain seq x y z
N MET A 1 4.88 33.31 -55.34
CA MET A 1 4.69 31.97 -54.75
C MET A 1 5.24 31.96 -53.32
N LEU A 2 4.37 31.95 -52.30
CA LEU A 2 4.75 31.99 -50.87
C LEU A 2 4.73 30.55 -50.30
N ARG A 3 5.85 30.10 -49.72
CA ARG A 3 6.02 28.75 -49.14
C ARG A 3 5.35 28.62 -47.75
N PRO A 4 4.96 27.40 -47.33
CA PRO A 4 4.07 27.20 -46.18
C PRO A 4 4.80 27.24 -44.84
N SER A 5 4.12 27.80 -43.83
CA SER A 5 4.55 27.85 -42.44
C SER A 5 4.65 26.44 -41.84
N LEU A 6 5.87 26.02 -41.52
CA LEU A 6 6.16 24.78 -40.80
C LEU A 6 5.65 24.91 -39.37
N LYS A 7 4.49 24.32 -39.07
CA LYS A 7 4.03 24.11 -37.69
C LYS A 7 5.05 23.22 -36.96
N MET A 8 5.91 23.86 -36.18
CA MET A 8 6.83 23.22 -35.23
C MET A 8 6.02 22.35 -34.25
N ARG A 9 5.97 21.04 -34.49
CA ARG A 9 5.57 20.07 -33.48
C ARG A 9 6.64 20.09 -32.38
N LYS A 10 6.35 20.76 -31.27
CA LYS A 10 7.18 20.75 -30.07
C LYS A 10 7.40 19.29 -29.64
N ARG A 11 8.62 18.79 -29.79
CA ARG A 11 9.03 17.49 -29.24
C ARG A 11 8.92 17.58 -27.72
N PRO A 12 8.23 16.67 -27.03
CA PRO A 12 8.19 16.70 -25.57
C PRO A 12 9.62 16.53 -25.05
N CYS A 13 10.12 17.57 -24.38
CA CYS A 13 11.42 17.52 -23.73
C CYS A 13 11.42 16.43 -22.65
N LEU A 14 12.48 15.61 -22.61
CA LEU A 14 12.69 14.49 -21.69
C LEU A 14 12.42 14.82 -20.21
N HIS A 15 12.51 16.09 -19.81
CA HIS A 15 12.12 16.59 -18.50
C HIS A 15 10.67 16.24 -18.09
N THR A 16 9.75 16.18 -19.05
CA THR A 16 8.34 15.85 -18.77
C THR A 16 8.14 14.38 -18.38
N VAL A 17 8.98 13.47 -18.87
CA VAL A 17 8.92 12.04 -18.53
C VAL A 17 9.47 11.78 -17.12
N GLY A 18 10.60 12.39 -16.79
CA GLY A 18 11.19 12.33 -15.44
C GLY A 18 10.28 12.94 -14.38
N ARG A 19 9.63 14.07 -14.70
CA ARG A 19 8.68 14.74 -13.82
C ARG A 19 7.44 13.89 -13.55
N ARG A 20 6.91 13.19 -14.57
CA ARG A 20 5.78 12.25 -14.39
C ARG A 20 6.15 11.05 -13.52
N ARG A 21 7.34 10.45 -13.71
CA ARG A 21 7.84 9.37 -12.84
C ARG A 21 7.98 9.81 -11.39
N MET A 22 8.54 10.98 -11.12
CA MET A 22 8.66 11.51 -9.76
C MET A 22 7.30 11.74 -9.09
N ILE A 23 6.32 12.25 -9.83
CA ILE A 23 4.94 12.41 -9.30
C ILE A 23 4.32 11.05 -8.96
N TYR A 24 4.49 10.05 -9.82
CA TYR A 24 3.98 8.70 -9.58
C TYR A 24 4.63 8.05 -8.34
N LEU A 25 5.96 8.13 -8.21
CA LEU A 25 6.69 7.64 -7.03
C LEU A 25 6.24 8.35 -5.74
N ARG A 26 6.05 9.68 -5.80
CA ARG A 26 5.56 10.46 -4.65
C ARG A 26 4.14 10.04 -4.26
N LYS A 27 3.23 9.88 -5.23
CA LYS A 27 1.87 9.38 -5.00
C LYS A 27 1.88 7.98 -4.38
N ASN A 28 2.69 7.07 -4.91
CA ASN A 28 2.81 5.71 -4.36
C ASN A 28 3.36 5.73 -2.93
N LYS A 29 4.39 6.54 -2.65
CA LYS A 29 4.92 6.71 -1.28
C LYS A 29 3.82 7.18 -0.32
N THR A 30 2.99 8.15 -0.72
CA THR A 30 1.89 8.62 0.13
C THR A 30 0.81 7.56 0.38
N LEU A 31 0.51 6.74 -0.62
CA LEU A 31 -0.47 5.65 -0.50
C LEU A 31 0.05 4.54 0.44
N VAL A 32 1.31 4.13 0.27
CA VAL A 32 1.96 3.14 1.14
C VAL A 32 1.99 3.64 2.59
N LEU A 33 2.37 4.90 2.83
CA LEU A 33 2.35 5.49 4.17
C LEU A 33 0.94 5.57 4.79
N ARG A 34 -0.08 5.85 3.97
CA ARG A 34 -1.48 5.79 4.43
C ARG A 34 -1.87 4.37 4.83
N LYS A 35 -1.54 3.37 4.01
CA LYS A 35 -1.82 1.95 4.30
C LYS A 35 -1.09 1.45 5.54
N LEU A 36 0.17 1.85 5.73
CA LEU A 36 0.93 1.52 6.94
C LEU A 36 0.32 2.16 8.20
N ARG A 37 -0.18 3.40 8.11
CA ARG A 37 -0.90 4.02 9.23
C ARG A 37 -2.22 3.32 9.54
N GLU A 38 -2.99 2.95 8.52
CA GLU A 38 -4.20 2.14 8.68
C GLU A 38 -3.87 0.79 9.35
N LEU A 39 -2.80 0.12 8.91
CA LEU A 39 -2.36 -1.15 9.49
C LEU A 39 -1.96 -1.01 10.96
N LYS A 40 -1.16 0.02 11.30
CA LYS A 40 -0.76 0.33 12.70
C LYS A 40 -1.97 0.56 13.63
N ARG A 41 -3.13 0.99 13.11
CA ARG A 41 -4.34 1.18 13.93
C ARG A 41 -5.09 -0.12 14.24
N ILE A 42 -4.95 -1.13 13.38
CA ILE A 42 -5.68 -2.40 13.50
C ILE A 42 -4.86 -3.44 14.26
N ILE A 43 -3.55 -3.47 14.01
CA ILE A 43 -2.66 -4.45 14.62
C ILE A 43 -2.37 -4.04 16.06
N PRO A 44 -2.40 -4.96 17.03
CA PRO A 44 -2.10 -4.69 18.43
C PRO A 44 -0.59 -4.47 18.64
N VAL A 45 -0.08 -3.35 18.14
CA VAL A 45 1.31 -2.92 18.26
C VAL A 45 1.39 -1.87 19.38
N ARG A 46 2.32 -2.02 20.33
CA ARG A 46 2.55 -1.03 21.39
C ARG A 46 3.71 -0.11 21.01
N GLY A 47 3.51 1.21 21.16
CA GLY A 47 4.54 2.22 20.98
C GLY A 47 4.87 2.57 19.52
N GLU A 48 5.90 3.39 19.34
CA GLU A 48 6.46 3.69 18.02
C GLU A 48 7.33 2.53 17.56
N VAL A 49 6.83 1.77 16.59
CA VAL A 49 7.51 0.59 16.06
C VAL A 49 7.79 0.77 14.57
N GLY A 50 8.98 0.33 14.14
CA GLY A 50 9.43 0.37 12.76
C GLY A 50 8.55 -0.45 11.80
N VAL A 51 8.66 -0.16 10.50
CA VAL A 51 7.82 -0.79 9.46
C VAL A 51 7.95 -2.31 9.48
N ASP A 52 9.17 -2.85 9.55
CA ASP A 52 9.39 -4.30 9.50
C ASP A 52 8.73 -5.02 10.69
N ALA A 53 8.87 -4.44 11.88
CA ALA A 53 8.24 -4.97 13.08
C ALA A 53 6.69 -4.89 13.02
N VAL A 54 6.11 -3.85 12.41
CA VAL A 54 4.66 -3.80 12.15
C VAL A 54 4.23 -4.92 11.22
N LEU A 55 4.98 -5.18 10.15
CA LEU A 55 4.68 -6.25 9.19
C LEU A 55 4.82 -7.63 9.83
N GLN A 56 5.86 -7.85 10.63
CA GLN A 56 6.05 -9.08 11.39
C GLN A 56 4.90 -9.31 12.39
N LYS A 57 4.55 -8.29 13.19
CA LYS A 57 3.42 -8.36 14.13
C LYS A 57 2.09 -8.59 13.42
N THR A 58 1.94 -8.07 12.20
CA THR A 58 0.77 -8.34 11.36
C THR A 58 0.68 -9.84 11.01
N ALA A 59 1.78 -10.45 10.57
CA ALA A 59 1.81 -11.88 10.26
C ALA A 59 1.50 -12.74 11.49
N GLU A 60 2.10 -12.42 12.64
CA GLU A 60 1.83 -13.07 13.92
C GLU A 60 0.35 -12.95 14.31
N TYR A 61 -0.24 -11.76 14.18
CA TYR A 61 -1.63 -11.52 14.54
C TYR A 61 -2.62 -12.25 13.62
N ILE A 62 -2.35 -12.30 12.31
CA ILE A 62 -3.16 -13.10 11.37
C ILE A 62 -3.11 -14.58 11.76
N CYS A 63 -1.94 -15.10 12.12
CA CYS A 63 -1.80 -16.49 12.56
C CYS A 63 -2.61 -16.74 13.84
N PHE A 64 -2.49 -15.85 14.83
CA PHE A 64 -3.24 -15.92 16.08
C PHE A 64 -4.76 -15.93 15.87
N LEU A 65 -5.28 -15.01 15.07
CA LEU A 65 -6.71 -14.95 14.75
C LEU A 65 -7.20 -16.22 14.04
N ARG A 66 -6.39 -16.77 13.12
CA ARG A 66 -6.72 -18.04 12.45
C ARG A 66 -6.82 -19.20 13.44
N LEU A 67 -5.91 -19.28 14.39
CA LEU A 67 -5.94 -20.31 15.44
C LEU A 67 -7.20 -20.16 16.30
N GLN A 68 -7.52 -18.93 16.75
CA GLN A 68 -8.73 -18.68 17.53
C GLN A 68 -10.00 -19.07 16.76
N LEU A 69 -10.08 -18.73 15.47
CA LEU A 69 -11.20 -19.13 14.62
C LEU A 69 -11.31 -20.65 14.47
N LEU A 70 -10.19 -21.37 14.35
CA LEU A 70 -10.19 -22.82 14.27
C LEU A 70 -10.74 -23.44 15.55
N VAL A 71 -10.24 -22.99 16.71
CA VAL A 71 -10.70 -23.44 18.02
C VAL A 71 -12.20 -23.16 18.21
N LEU A 72 -12.64 -21.93 17.92
CA LEU A 72 -14.06 -21.56 18.03
C LEU A 72 -14.96 -22.37 17.09
N LYS A 73 -14.50 -22.67 15.87
CA LYS A 73 -15.23 -23.55 14.95
C LYS A 73 -15.34 -24.98 15.48
N SER A 74 -14.28 -25.50 16.09
CA SER A 74 -14.34 -26.81 16.75
C SER A 74 -15.34 -26.81 17.89
N PHE A 75 -15.37 -25.77 18.72
CA PHE A 75 -16.37 -25.63 19.77
C PHE A 75 -17.79 -25.50 19.21
N SER A 76 -18.05 -24.63 18.23
CA SER A 76 -19.36 -24.50 17.58
C SER A 76 -19.83 -25.84 17.00
N CYS A 77 -18.93 -26.61 16.37
CA CYS A 77 -19.25 -27.94 15.86
C CYS A 77 -19.63 -28.94 16.97
N LEU A 78 -18.95 -28.88 18.13
CA LEU A 78 -19.23 -29.76 19.28
C LEU A 78 -20.52 -29.39 20.02
N TYR A 79 -20.81 -28.08 20.15
CA TYR A 79 -21.91 -27.58 20.97
C TYR A 79 -23.13 -27.14 20.16
N GLY A 80 -23.07 -27.17 18.83
CA GLY A 80 -24.22 -26.94 17.95
C GLY A 80 -24.76 -25.51 17.91
N VAL A 81 -23.97 -24.52 18.33
CA VAL A 81 -24.30 -23.08 18.27
C VAL A 81 -23.81 -22.47 16.98
#